data_AF-A0A842L2Y4-F1
#
_entry.id   AF-A0A842L2Y4-F1
#
_cell.length_a   1.000
_cell.length_b   1.000
_cell.length_c   1.000
_cell.angle_alpha   90.00
_cell.angle_beta   90.00
_cell.angle_gamma   90.00
#
_symmetry.space_group_name_H-M   'P 1'
#
loop_
_entity.id
_entity.type
_entity.pdbx_description
1 polymer ?
#
loop_
_entity_poly.entity_id
_entity_poly.type
_entity_poly.pdbx_seq_one_letter_code
_entity_poly.pdbx_strand_id
1 'polypeptide(L)'
;MRSSDLDPGIYLNMFEVKLPEDPTVSIMISNFDRIQEQYGTLKELKHKLEENGWQVYLYRDDKLVYGYGAGMDILKQYGFRNVSINLLETPKLTSRMILEGFVNELKTSGFSQLGKEHKGRVELFDMSHPVTISNGEIFIYKGLDIRSIFLKDHETDDINFWIIVDITYLVRDKVGTPLNPQEIVRTYGREAYIQIKKIQGELLSNGRINTMAPKERFKQIMSIIQNYSSAFDLPCGIQASLIKRPVSIVIGGEEFEI
;
A
#
# COMPACT_ATOMS: atom_id res chain seq x y z
N MET A 1 -21.26 -14.76 -9.10
CA MET A 1 -21.57 -13.41 -8.58
C MET A 1 -21.39 -12.43 -9.73
N ARG A 2 -22.44 -11.68 -10.09
CA ARG A 2 -22.43 -10.76 -11.24
C ARG A 2 -21.52 -9.56 -10.96
N SER A 3 -20.97 -8.94 -12.00
CA SER A 3 -20.15 -7.74 -11.91
C SER A 3 -20.78 -6.74 -10.95
N SER A 4 -19.97 -6.15 -10.08
CA SER A 4 -20.35 -4.96 -9.34
C SER A 4 -20.69 -3.86 -10.34
N ASP A 5 -21.97 -3.70 -10.64
CA ASP A 5 -22.45 -2.60 -11.46
C ASP A 5 -22.38 -1.36 -10.57
N LEU A 6 -21.21 -0.72 -10.57
CA LEU A 6 -21.06 0.66 -10.15
C LEU A 6 -21.98 1.51 -11.04
N ASP A 7 -22.60 2.51 -10.43
CA ASP A 7 -23.40 3.47 -11.18
C ASP A 7 -22.56 4.14 -12.28
N PRO A 8 -23.17 4.69 -13.35
CA PRO A 8 -22.42 5.47 -14.32
C PRO A 8 -21.72 6.67 -13.64
N GLY A 9 -20.41 6.78 -13.78
CA GLY A 9 -19.65 7.86 -13.14
C GLY A 9 -18.14 7.76 -13.34
N ILE A 10 -17.43 8.76 -12.81
CA ILE A 10 -15.96 8.77 -12.73
C ILE A 10 -15.58 8.25 -11.34
N TYR A 11 -14.68 7.27 -11.29
CA TYR A 11 -14.25 6.65 -10.05
C TYR A 11 -12.75 6.74 -9.86
N LEU A 12 -12.34 6.95 -8.62
CA LEU A 12 -10.96 6.82 -8.19
C LEU A 12 -10.71 5.41 -7.68
N ASN A 13 -9.49 4.92 -7.84
CA ASN A 13 -9.00 3.68 -7.23
C ASN A 13 -8.68 3.86 -5.73
N MET A 14 -9.59 4.52 -5.03
CA MET A 14 -9.48 4.94 -3.63
C MET A 14 -10.66 4.37 -2.83
N PHE A 15 -10.37 3.77 -1.68
CA PHE A 15 -11.32 3.00 -0.87
C PHE A 15 -11.24 3.46 0.59
N GLU A 16 -12.39 3.70 1.20
CA GLU A 16 -12.47 4.21 2.58
C GLU A 16 -12.05 3.12 3.57
N VAL A 17 -11.35 3.51 4.62
CA VAL A 17 -11.05 2.65 5.77
C VAL A 17 -11.73 3.22 6.99
N LYS A 18 -12.67 2.45 7.54
CA LYS A 18 -13.35 2.77 8.79
C LYS A 18 -12.61 2.16 9.97
N LEU A 19 -12.39 2.98 10.98
CA LEU A 19 -11.92 2.59 12.30
C LEU A 19 -13.11 2.17 13.18
N PRO A 20 -12.89 1.45 14.29
CA PRO A 20 -13.95 1.21 15.26
C PRO A 20 -14.44 2.51 15.90
N GLU A 21 -15.64 2.49 16.49
CA GLU A 21 -16.26 3.67 17.13
C GLU A 21 -15.37 4.31 18.19
N ASP A 22 -14.67 3.49 18.99
CA ASP A 22 -13.59 3.92 19.87
C ASP A 22 -12.25 3.42 19.34
N PRO A 23 -11.48 4.26 18.62
CA PRO A 23 -10.18 3.89 18.08
C PRO A 23 -9.05 4.26 19.05
N THR A 24 -9.30 4.20 20.36
CA THR A 24 -8.29 4.42 21.39
C THR A 24 -7.41 3.18 21.55
N VAL A 25 -6.09 3.36 21.49
CA VAL A 25 -5.11 2.27 21.56
C VAL A 25 -3.96 2.59 22.50
N SER A 26 -3.41 1.54 23.11
CA SER A 26 -2.16 1.63 23.87
C SER A 26 -0.97 1.49 22.93
N ILE A 27 -0.04 2.42 23.01
CA ILE A 27 1.21 2.41 22.24
C ILE A 27 2.40 2.86 23.09
N MET A 28 3.59 2.69 22.56
CA MET A 28 4.84 3.15 23.15
C MET A 28 5.30 4.44 22.47
N ILE A 29 5.72 5.45 23.24
CA ILE A 29 6.21 6.72 22.69
C ILE A 29 7.57 7.06 23.29
N SER A 30 8.49 7.55 22.47
CA SER A 30 9.74 8.18 22.90
C SER A 30 10.05 9.43 22.08
N ASN A 31 10.95 10.27 22.58
CA ASN A 31 11.48 11.40 21.84
C ASN A 31 12.59 10.92 20.89
N PHE A 32 12.57 11.36 19.64
CA PHE A 32 13.54 10.96 18.62
C PHE A 32 14.98 11.35 18.99
N ASP A 33 15.21 12.53 19.57
CA ASP A 33 16.55 13.00 19.95
C ASP A 33 17.16 12.06 21.00
N ARG A 34 16.36 11.62 21.98
CA ARG A 34 16.78 10.63 22.99
C ARG A 34 17.13 9.28 22.36
N ILE A 35 16.34 8.81 21.39
CA ILE A 35 16.65 7.56 20.68
C ILE A 35 17.96 7.70 19.91
N GLN A 36 18.19 8.86 19.31
CA GLN A 36 19.41 9.14 18.55
C GLN A 36 20.66 9.14 19.43
N GLU A 37 20.58 9.76 20.60
CA GLU A 37 21.67 9.79 21.57
C GLU A 37 22.01 8.41 22.15
N GLN A 38 20.99 7.57 22.42
CA GLN A 38 21.17 6.32 23.15
C GLN A 38 21.41 5.11 22.25
N TYR A 39 20.83 5.10 21.05
CA TYR A 39 20.76 3.91 20.20
C TYR A 39 21.17 4.16 18.74
N GLY A 40 21.64 5.37 18.41
CA GLY A 40 22.05 5.71 17.06
C GLY A 40 20.86 5.93 16.13
N THR A 41 20.84 5.32 14.95
CA THR A 41 19.74 5.58 14.00
C THR A 41 18.49 4.76 14.33
N LEU A 42 17.29 5.29 14.00
CA LEU A 42 16.04 4.50 14.12
C LEU A 42 16.11 3.19 13.30
N LYS A 43 16.90 3.18 12.22
CA LYS A 43 17.16 2.01 11.40
C LYS A 43 17.95 0.93 12.17
N GLU A 44 18.96 1.32 12.94
CA GLU A 44 19.71 0.40 13.81
C GLU A 44 18.81 -0.20 14.88
N LEU A 45 17.96 0.62 15.51
CA LEU A 45 16.99 0.11 16.49
C LEU A 45 16.01 -0.88 15.86
N LYS A 46 15.48 -0.58 14.66
CA LYS A 46 14.61 -1.52 13.91
C LYS A 46 15.32 -2.84 13.63
N HIS A 47 16.54 -2.78 13.10
CA HIS A 47 17.34 -3.98 12.81
C HIS A 47 17.55 -4.83 14.06
N LYS A 48 17.92 -4.20 15.18
CA LYS A 48 18.12 -4.90 16.45
C LYS A 48 16.83 -5.59 16.92
N LEU A 49 15.68 -4.95 16.79
CA LEU A 49 14.40 -5.57 17.16
C LEU A 49 14.06 -6.76 16.25
N GLU A 50 14.29 -6.62 14.93
CA GLU A 50 14.08 -7.67 13.93
C GLU A 50 15.01 -8.87 14.15
N GLU A 51 16.30 -8.66 14.42
CA GLU A 51 17.28 -9.72 14.72
C GLU A 51 16.92 -10.55 15.95
N ASN A 52 16.23 -9.93 16.91
CA ASN A 52 15.75 -10.60 18.12
C ASN A 52 14.35 -11.22 17.94
N GLY A 53 13.77 -11.14 16.74
CA GLY A 53 12.47 -11.73 16.42
C GLY A 53 11.27 -10.99 17.02
N TRP A 54 11.44 -9.75 17.47
CA TRP A 54 10.34 -8.99 18.07
C TRP A 54 9.42 -8.41 17.01
N GLN A 55 8.12 -8.69 17.13
CA GLN A 55 7.08 -8.10 16.27
C GLN A 55 6.74 -6.68 16.74
N VAL A 56 7.63 -5.74 16.42
CA VAL A 56 7.51 -4.32 16.79
C VAL A 56 7.68 -3.44 15.57
N TYR A 57 6.72 -2.56 15.37
CA TYR A 57 6.76 -1.51 14.37
C TYR A 57 7.22 -0.22 15.02
N LEU A 58 8.08 0.53 14.31
CA LEU A 58 8.51 1.86 14.73
C LEU A 58 8.19 2.89 13.64
N TYR A 59 7.51 3.96 14.04
CA TYR A 59 7.16 5.08 13.17
C TYR A 59 7.60 6.40 13.79
N ARG A 60 8.29 7.24 13.00
CA ARG A 60 8.69 8.58 13.42
C ARG A 60 7.76 9.61 12.81
N ASP A 61 7.21 10.47 13.64
CA ASP A 61 6.55 11.72 13.24
C ASP A 61 7.22 12.88 13.97
N ASP A 62 7.90 13.73 13.20
CA ASP A 62 8.69 14.85 13.71
C ASP A 62 9.66 14.46 14.84
N LYS A 63 9.38 14.89 16.09
CA LYS A 63 10.18 14.64 17.29
C LYS A 63 9.75 13.40 18.08
N LEU A 64 8.68 12.74 17.68
CA LEU A 64 8.16 11.57 18.36
C LEU A 64 8.45 10.30 17.56
N VAL A 65 8.77 9.24 18.30
CA VAL A 65 8.84 7.87 17.79
C VAL A 65 7.77 7.07 18.48
N TYR A 66 6.86 6.53 17.68
CA TYR A 66 5.82 5.61 18.09
C TYR A 66 6.29 4.19 17.88
N GLY A 67 6.01 3.34 18.87
CA GLY A 67 6.23 1.92 18.84
C GLY A 67 4.95 1.17 19.15
N TYR A 68 4.64 0.17 18.35
CA TYR A 68 3.39 -0.59 18.42
C TYR A 68 3.60 -1.99 17.83
N GLY A 69 2.64 -2.89 17.98
CA GLY A 69 2.81 -4.32 17.65
C GLY A 69 2.75 -5.22 18.87
N ALA A 70 2.60 -6.52 18.65
CA ALA A 70 2.47 -7.52 19.72
C ALA A 70 3.65 -7.53 20.70
N GLY A 71 4.86 -7.17 20.24
CA GLY A 71 6.07 -7.13 21.07
C GLY A 71 6.38 -5.79 21.71
N MET A 72 5.51 -4.77 21.63
CA MET A 72 5.89 -3.38 21.90
C MET A 72 6.39 -3.11 23.34
N ASP A 73 6.02 -3.94 24.31
CA ASP A 73 6.45 -3.80 25.71
C ASP A 73 7.98 -3.82 25.88
N ILE A 74 8.70 -4.50 24.96
CA ILE A 74 10.18 -4.52 24.97
C ILE A 74 10.77 -3.10 24.87
N LEU A 75 10.05 -2.17 24.25
CA LEU A 75 10.49 -0.78 24.06
C LEU A 75 10.62 -0.01 25.38
N LYS A 76 10.05 -0.49 26.50
CA LYS A 76 10.30 0.07 27.83
C LYS A 76 11.79 0.07 28.18
N GLN A 77 12.51 -0.98 27.77
CA GLN A 77 13.97 -1.10 27.96
C GLN A 77 14.74 -0.06 27.13
N TYR A 78 14.10 0.48 26.10
CA TYR A 78 14.63 1.51 25.20
C TYR A 78 14.14 2.92 25.57
N GLY A 79 13.60 3.08 26.78
CA GLY A 79 13.16 4.38 27.29
C GLY A 79 11.84 4.89 26.71
N PHE A 80 11.11 4.06 25.96
CA PHE A 80 9.75 4.40 25.57
C PHE A 80 8.81 4.30 26.77
N ARG A 81 7.78 5.15 26.79
CA ARG A 81 6.70 5.11 27.77
C ARG A 81 5.40 4.65 27.11
N ASN A 82 4.58 3.93 27.86
CA ASN A 82 3.24 3.57 27.40
C ASN A 82 2.31 4.79 27.47
N VAL A 83 1.52 5.00 26.42
CA VAL A 83 0.54 6.08 26.31
C VAL A 83 -0.71 5.53 25.63
N SER A 84 -1.89 5.96 26.10
CA SER A 84 -3.16 5.75 25.41
C SER A 84 -3.39 6.91 24.45
N ILE A 85 -3.63 6.64 23.17
CA ILE A 85 -3.92 7.66 22.16
C ILE A 85 -5.20 7.33 21.41
N ASN A 86 -5.90 8.36 20.94
CA ASN A 86 -6.96 8.18 19.95
C ASN A 86 -6.34 8.27 18.55
N LEU A 87 -6.58 7.27 17.70
CA LEU A 87 -6.00 7.24 16.35
C LEU A 87 -6.50 8.38 15.44
N LEU A 88 -7.65 8.99 15.71
CA LEU A 88 -8.11 10.15 14.95
C LEU A 88 -7.24 11.40 15.19
N GLU A 89 -6.65 11.51 16.39
CA GLU A 89 -5.79 12.63 16.76
C GLU A 89 -4.37 12.52 16.19
N THR A 90 -3.99 11.33 15.71
CA THR A 90 -2.65 11.04 15.15
C THR A 90 -2.72 10.50 13.72
N PRO A 91 -3.30 11.23 12.75
CA PRO A 91 -3.71 10.67 11.47
C PRO A 91 -2.57 10.11 10.61
N LYS A 92 -1.36 10.66 10.75
CA LYS A 92 -0.17 10.12 10.07
C LYS A 92 0.23 8.74 10.58
N LEU A 93 0.21 8.54 11.90
CA LEU A 93 0.46 7.24 12.52
C LEU A 93 -0.64 6.25 12.15
N THR A 94 -1.89 6.70 12.13
CA THR A 94 -3.04 5.86 11.81
C THR A 94 -3.01 5.40 10.37
N SER A 95 -2.74 6.30 9.42
CA SER A 95 -2.54 5.94 8.01
C SER A 95 -1.39 4.93 7.83
N ARG A 96 -0.33 5.08 8.64
CA ARG A 96 0.77 4.13 8.66
C ARG A 96 0.32 2.74 9.13
N MET A 97 -0.40 2.66 10.25
CA MET A 97 -0.92 1.40 10.78
C MET A 97 -1.91 0.73 9.82
N ILE A 98 -2.76 1.51 9.15
CA ILE A 98 -3.68 1.04 8.12
C ILE A 98 -2.92 0.40 6.96
N LEU A 99 -1.88 1.07 6.46
CA LEU A 99 -1.03 0.54 5.39
C LEU A 99 -0.38 -0.78 5.80
N GLU A 100 0.20 -0.85 7.00
CA GLU A 100 0.86 -2.05 7.52
C GLU A 100 -0.12 -3.21 7.74
N GLY A 101 -1.29 -2.95 8.33
CA GLY A 101 -2.33 -3.95 8.54
C GLY A 101 -2.85 -4.52 7.22
N PHE A 102 -3.15 -3.65 6.25
CA PHE A 102 -3.61 -4.08 4.93
C PHE A 102 -2.53 -4.83 4.14
N VAL A 103 -1.27 -4.42 4.23
CA VAL A 103 -0.14 -5.13 3.62
C VAL A 103 0.07 -6.50 4.26
N ASN A 104 -0.07 -6.62 5.57
CA ASN A 104 0.02 -7.91 6.26
C ASN A 104 -1.08 -8.87 5.77
N GLU A 105 -2.31 -8.40 5.65
CA GLU A 105 -3.42 -9.17 5.10
C GLU A 105 -3.10 -9.66 3.67
N LEU A 106 -2.59 -8.78 2.81
CA LEU A 106 -2.19 -9.17 1.45
C LEU A 106 -1.07 -10.21 1.40
N LYS A 107 -0.11 -10.13 2.32
CA LYS A 107 0.96 -11.12 2.44
C LYS A 107 0.41 -12.51 2.78
N THR A 108 -0.63 -12.60 3.62
CA THR A 108 -1.29 -13.90 3.90
C THR A 108 -1.95 -14.50 2.66
N SER A 109 -2.34 -13.65 1.71
CA SER A 109 -2.89 -14.04 0.40
C SER A 109 -1.83 -14.36 -0.66
N GLY A 110 -0.55 -14.48 -0.29
CA GLY A 110 0.53 -14.92 -1.18
C GLY A 110 1.33 -13.80 -1.86
N PHE A 111 1.01 -12.53 -1.59
CA PHE A 111 1.80 -11.41 -2.11
C PHE A 111 3.13 -11.24 -1.36
N SER A 112 4.19 -10.90 -2.09
CA SER A 112 5.53 -10.69 -1.53
C SER A 112 6.03 -9.27 -1.73
N GLN A 113 6.69 -8.72 -0.71
CA GLN A 113 7.34 -7.42 -0.76
C GLN A 113 8.84 -7.62 -1.05
N LEU A 114 9.35 -7.02 -2.15
CA LEU A 114 10.74 -7.22 -2.58
C LEU A 114 11.66 -6.03 -2.32
N GLY A 115 11.11 -4.91 -1.87
CA GLY A 115 11.83 -3.66 -1.64
C GLY A 115 11.52 -3.06 -0.28
N LYS A 116 12.31 -2.04 0.08
CA LYS A 116 12.03 -1.24 1.27
C LYS A 116 10.73 -0.48 1.06
N GLU A 117 9.94 -0.44 2.10
CA GLU A 117 8.78 0.42 2.15
C GLU A 117 9.17 1.89 2.03
N HIS A 118 8.48 2.61 1.15
CA HIS A 118 8.59 4.05 1.04
C HIS A 118 7.57 4.70 1.97
N LYS A 119 7.81 5.92 2.45
CA LYS A 119 6.91 6.59 3.41
C LYS A 119 5.48 6.65 2.86
N GLY A 120 4.58 5.82 3.41
CA GLY A 120 3.17 5.76 3.03
C GLY A 120 2.86 5.00 1.73
N ARG A 121 3.83 4.26 1.16
CA ARG A 121 3.67 3.51 -0.10
C ARG A 121 4.38 2.16 -0.05
N VAL A 122 3.68 1.09 -0.44
CA VAL A 122 4.21 -0.27 -0.52
C VAL A 122 3.87 -0.89 -1.87
N GLU A 123 4.85 -1.55 -2.48
CA GLU A 123 4.63 -2.39 -3.66
C GLU A 123 4.72 -3.87 -3.27
N LEU A 124 3.72 -4.64 -3.69
CA LEU A 124 3.58 -6.07 -3.43
C LEU A 124 3.40 -6.82 -4.75
N PHE A 125 4.05 -7.96 -4.91
CA PHE A 125 4.01 -8.73 -6.16
C PHE A 125 3.56 -10.16 -5.92
N ASP A 126 2.75 -10.70 -6.84
CA ASP A 126 2.48 -12.14 -6.92
C ASP A 126 3.69 -12.81 -7.57
N MET A 127 4.54 -13.40 -6.74
CA MET A 127 5.77 -14.06 -7.17
C MET A 127 5.53 -15.50 -7.64
N SER A 128 4.35 -16.04 -7.38
CA SER A 128 4.00 -17.43 -7.69
C SER A 128 3.51 -17.61 -9.13
N HIS A 129 2.98 -16.55 -9.74
CA HIS A 129 2.37 -16.61 -11.07
C HIS A 129 2.98 -15.61 -12.08
N PRO A 130 4.28 -15.70 -12.41
CA PRO A 130 4.88 -14.85 -13.43
C PRO A 130 4.36 -15.19 -14.83
N VAL A 131 4.22 -14.17 -15.67
CA VAL A 131 4.17 -14.34 -17.13
C VAL A 131 5.58 -14.35 -17.67
N THR A 132 5.93 -15.34 -18.48
CA THR A 132 7.25 -15.45 -19.10
C THR A 132 7.21 -15.12 -20.58
N ILE A 133 8.26 -14.45 -21.07
CA ILE A 133 8.47 -14.16 -22.50
C ILE A 133 9.93 -14.45 -22.88
N SER A 134 10.27 -14.26 -24.16
CA SER A 134 11.63 -14.46 -24.68
C SER A 134 12.18 -15.85 -24.32
N ASN A 135 11.37 -16.90 -24.53
CA ASN A 135 11.70 -18.29 -24.21
C ASN A 135 12.06 -18.54 -22.73
N GLY A 136 11.45 -17.79 -21.81
CA GLY A 136 11.68 -17.94 -20.37
C GLY A 136 12.85 -17.12 -19.84
N GLU A 137 13.41 -16.21 -20.63
CA GLU A 137 14.50 -15.33 -20.19
C GLU A 137 14.02 -14.10 -19.42
N ILE A 138 12.74 -13.72 -19.59
CA ILE A 138 12.13 -12.58 -18.90
C ILE A 138 10.89 -13.04 -18.15
N PHE A 139 10.79 -12.61 -16.89
CA PHE A 139 9.68 -12.87 -15.97
C PHE A 139 8.99 -11.55 -15.63
N ILE A 140 7.66 -11.53 -15.76
CA ILE A 140 6.83 -10.35 -15.50
C ILE A 140 5.87 -10.73 -14.38
N TYR A 141 6.06 -10.10 -13.22
CA TYR A 141 5.25 -10.30 -12.03
C TYR A 141 4.25 -9.15 -11.91
N LYS A 142 2.98 -9.49 -11.81
CA LYS A 142 1.93 -8.51 -11.54
C LYS A 142 1.93 -8.20 -10.05
N GLY A 143 1.70 -6.93 -9.71
CA GLY A 143 1.67 -6.47 -8.33
C GLY A 143 0.66 -5.36 -8.09
N LEU A 144 0.65 -4.91 -6.84
CA LEU A 144 -0.14 -3.80 -6.33
C LEU A 144 0.79 -2.70 -5.81
N ASP A 145 0.53 -1.47 -6.20
CA ASP A 145 1.07 -0.26 -5.57
C ASP A 145 0.00 0.29 -4.62
N ILE A 146 0.29 0.30 -3.33
CA ILE A 146 -0.67 0.61 -2.27
C ILE A 146 -0.18 1.83 -1.51
N ARG A 147 -1.10 2.76 -1.30
CA ARG A 147 -0.86 3.96 -0.48
C ARG A 147 -1.97 4.11 0.53
N SER A 148 -1.63 4.61 1.72
CA SER A 148 -2.64 5.08 2.67
C SER A 148 -2.52 6.58 2.82
N ILE A 149 -3.67 7.24 2.80
CA ILE A 149 -3.80 8.69 3.00
C ILE A 149 -4.93 8.96 4.00
N PHE A 150 -4.94 10.17 4.53
CA PHE A 150 -6.06 10.71 5.28
C PHE A 150 -6.47 12.06 4.67
N LEU A 151 -7.76 12.35 4.70
CA LEU A 151 -8.34 13.58 4.23
C LEU A 151 -9.16 14.19 5.36
N LYS A 152 -9.00 15.49 5.59
CA LYS A 152 -9.83 16.24 6.52
C LYS A 152 -11.01 16.83 5.76
N ASP A 153 -12.22 16.53 6.21
CA ASP A 153 -13.42 17.22 5.78
C ASP A 153 -13.42 18.61 6.43
N HIS A 154 -13.46 19.66 5.63
CA HIS A 154 -13.43 21.04 6.13
C HIS A 154 -14.79 21.52 6.64
N GLU A 155 -15.88 20.85 6.27
CA GLU A 155 -17.23 21.19 6.72
C GLU A 155 -17.54 20.54 8.06
N THR A 156 -17.18 19.26 8.23
CA THR A 156 -17.44 18.52 9.46
C THR A 156 -16.28 18.50 10.45
N ASP A 157 -15.09 18.94 10.01
CA ASP A 157 -13.80 18.80 10.72
C ASP A 157 -13.32 17.34 10.89
N ASP A 158 -14.05 16.37 10.33
CA ASP A 158 -13.75 14.94 10.47
C ASP A 158 -12.52 14.52 9.67
N ILE A 159 -11.80 13.52 10.19
CA ILE A 159 -10.68 12.89 9.49
C ILE A 159 -11.12 11.52 8.96
N ASN A 160 -11.00 11.36 7.64
CA ASN A 160 -11.32 10.11 6.94
C ASN A 160 -10.05 9.47 6.40
N PHE A 161 -9.95 8.15 6.49
CA PHE A 161 -8.80 7.37 6.03
C PHE A 161 -9.12 6.61 4.75
N TRP A 162 -8.13 6.52 3.87
CA TRP A 162 -8.29 5.91 2.56
C TRP A 162 -7.08 5.06 2.19
N ILE A 163 -7.33 4.01 1.41
CA ILE A 163 -6.31 3.26 0.70
C ILE A 163 -6.48 3.49 -0.80
N ILE A 164 -5.39 3.84 -1.47
CA ILE A 164 -5.29 3.89 -2.93
C ILE A 164 -4.59 2.61 -3.39
N VAL A 165 -5.18 1.94 -4.38
CA VAL A 165 -4.64 0.69 -4.93
C VAL A 165 -4.46 0.84 -6.44
N ASP A 166 -3.25 0.71 -6.93
CA ASP A 166 -2.94 0.67 -8.36
C ASP A 166 -2.26 -0.66 -8.74
N ILE A 167 -2.28 -1.00 -10.03
CA ILE A 167 -1.57 -2.18 -10.55
C ILE A 167 -0.18 -1.75 -10.99
N THR A 168 0.82 -2.48 -10.50
CA THR A 168 2.21 -2.32 -10.90
C THR A 168 2.76 -3.63 -11.45
N TYR A 169 3.93 -3.56 -12.08
CA TYR A 169 4.60 -4.73 -12.67
C TYR A 169 6.08 -4.69 -12.36
N LEU A 170 6.61 -5.84 -11.98
CA LEU A 170 8.04 -6.06 -11.81
C LEU A 170 8.53 -6.96 -12.93
N VAL A 171 9.53 -6.49 -13.67
CA VAL A 171 10.16 -7.24 -14.76
C VAL A 171 11.54 -7.69 -14.28
N ARG A 172 11.84 -8.98 -14.39
CA ARG A 172 13.14 -9.56 -14.04
C ARG A 172 13.66 -10.46 -15.14
N ASP A 173 14.98 -10.62 -15.20
CA ASP A 173 15.59 -11.68 -16.00
C ASP A 173 15.48 -13.05 -15.30
N LYS A 174 15.99 -14.10 -15.95
CA LYS A 174 16.02 -15.47 -15.40
C LYS A 174 16.87 -15.66 -14.15
N VAL A 175 17.83 -14.77 -13.88
CA VAL A 175 18.64 -14.84 -12.65
C VAL A 175 18.02 -13.99 -11.52
N GLY A 176 16.89 -13.34 -11.79
CA GLY A 176 16.14 -12.55 -10.83
C GLY A 176 16.56 -11.08 -10.77
N THR A 177 17.37 -10.57 -11.69
CA THR A 177 17.75 -9.15 -11.73
C THR A 177 16.58 -8.31 -12.24
N PRO A 178 16.19 -7.22 -11.55
CA PRO A 178 15.23 -6.26 -12.10
C PRO A 178 15.71 -5.68 -13.42
N LEU A 179 14.81 -5.61 -14.41
CA LEU A 179 15.10 -5.08 -15.74
C LEU A 179 14.40 -3.73 -15.96
N ASN A 180 15.15 -2.72 -16.38
CA ASN A 180 14.59 -1.45 -16.82
C ASN A 180 14.31 -1.44 -18.35
N PRO A 181 13.52 -0.48 -18.87
CA PRO A 181 13.18 -0.41 -20.29
C PRO A 181 14.38 -0.38 -21.24
N GLN A 182 15.47 0.31 -20.87
CA GLN A 182 16.66 0.42 -21.70
C GLN A 182 17.40 -0.92 -21.79
N GLU A 183 17.52 -1.63 -20.66
CA GLU A 183 18.12 -2.96 -20.60
C GLU A 183 17.33 -3.99 -21.41
N ILE A 184 16.00 -3.93 -21.33
CA ILE A 184 15.11 -4.81 -22.10
C ILE A 184 15.39 -4.64 -23.60
N VAL A 185 15.37 -3.39 -24.09
CA VAL A 185 15.58 -3.12 -25.51
C VAL A 185 17.00 -3.48 -25.94
N ARG A 186 18.02 -3.20 -25.12
CA ARG A 186 19.42 -3.49 -25.46
C ARG A 186 19.71 -4.99 -25.53
N THR A 187 19.19 -5.76 -24.59
CA THR A 187 19.55 -7.18 -24.41
C THR A 187 18.60 -8.10 -25.16
N TYR A 188 17.31 -7.80 -25.17
CA TYR A 188 16.25 -8.69 -25.70
C TYR A 188 15.52 -8.10 -26.92
N GLY A 189 15.86 -6.87 -27.31
CA GLY A 189 15.29 -6.21 -28.48
C GLY A 189 13.95 -5.51 -28.21
N ARG A 190 13.53 -4.72 -29.20
CA ARG A 190 12.29 -3.92 -29.13
C ARG A 190 11.03 -4.78 -29.06
N GLU A 191 11.04 -5.96 -29.67
CA GLU A 191 9.88 -6.87 -29.65
C GLU A 191 9.56 -7.36 -28.23
N ALA A 192 10.59 -7.70 -27.42
CA ALA A 192 10.39 -8.06 -26.03
C ALA A 192 9.74 -6.92 -25.23
N TYR A 193 10.20 -5.69 -25.44
CA TYR A 193 9.61 -4.51 -24.81
C TYR A 193 8.15 -4.30 -25.21
N ILE A 194 7.82 -4.47 -26.49
CA ILE A 194 6.42 -4.39 -26.98
C ILE A 194 5.56 -5.50 -26.35
N GLN A 195 6.07 -6.72 -26.23
CA GLN A 195 5.35 -7.83 -25.58
C GLN A 195 5.06 -7.52 -24.11
N ILE A 196 6.03 -6.98 -23.36
CA ILE A 196 5.82 -6.52 -21.97
C ILE A 196 4.69 -5.50 -21.92
N LYS A 197 4.71 -4.51 -22.82
CA LYS A 197 3.68 -3.47 -22.86
C LYS A 197 2.29 -4.00 -23.20
N LYS A 198 2.19 -5.06 -24.02
CA LYS A 198 0.94 -5.79 -24.26
C LYS A 198 0.46 -6.53 -23.02
N ILE A 199 1.36 -7.20 -22.29
CA ILE A 199 1.05 -7.90 -21.03
C ILE A 199 0.58 -6.94 -19.94
N GLN A 200 1.17 -5.75 -19.88
CA GLN A 200 0.77 -4.65 -18.99
C GLN A 200 -0.58 -4.00 -19.40
N GLY A 201 -1.14 -4.39 -20.55
CA GLY A 201 -2.36 -3.84 -21.11
C GLY A 201 -2.20 -2.43 -21.69
N GLU A 202 -0.98 -1.91 -21.83
CA GLU A 202 -0.72 -0.57 -22.36
C GLU A 202 -0.80 -0.52 -23.90
N LEU A 203 -0.48 -1.64 -24.56
CA LEU A 203 -0.57 -1.79 -26.01
C LEU A 203 -1.54 -2.91 -26.39
N LEU A 204 -2.25 -2.70 -27.49
CA LEU A 204 -3.08 -3.71 -28.14
C LEU A 204 -2.22 -4.73 -28.91
N SER A 205 -2.82 -5.83 -29.35
CA SER A 205 -2.14 -6.88 -30.14
C SER A 205 -1.48 -6.34 -31.42
N ASN A 206 -2.08 -5.32 -32.04
CA ASN A 206 -1.56 -4.60 -33.21
C ASN A 206 -0.50 -3.53 -32.88
N GLY A 207 -0.09 -3.39 -31.61
CA GLY A 207 0.94 -2.44 -31.17
C GLY A 207 0.46 -0.99 -30.98
N ARG A 208 -0.82 -0.69 -31.18
CA ARG A 208 -1.40 0.64 -30.89
C ARG A 208 -1.63 0.81 -29.39
N ILE A 209 -1.66 2.05 -28.93
CA ILE A 209 -1.98 2.41 -27.54
C ILE A 209 -3.38 1.91 -27.19
N ASN A 210 -3.50 1.25 -26.05
CA ASN A 210 -4.79 0.84 -25.51
C ASN A 210 -5.43 2.01 -24.73
N THR A 211 -6.35 2.72 -25.37
CA THR A 211 -7.10 3.82 -24.73
C THR A 211 -8.06 3.33 -23.64
N MET A 212 -8.36 2.03 -23.60
CA MET A 212 -9.20 1.41 -22.57
C MET A 212 -8.41 0.88 -21.37
N ALA A 213 -7.07 0.97 -21.40
CA ALA A 213 -6.21 0.47 -20.33
C ALA A 213 -6.59 0.97 -18.93
N PRO A 214 -6.96 2.25 -18.71
CA PRO A 214 -7.39 2.71 -17.38
C PRO A 214 -8.66 2.00 -16.89
N LYS A 215 -9.64 1.79 -17.78
CA LYS A 215 -10.89 1.09 -17.46
C LYS A 215 -10.63 -0.38 -17.13
N GLU A 216 -9.79 -1.05 -17.91
CA GLU A 216 -9.42 -2.45 -17.68
C GLU A 216 -8.62 -2.61 -16.38
N ARG A 217 -7.69 -1.69 -16.11
CA ARG A 217 -6.93 -1.64 -14.87
C ARG A 217 -7.85 -1.45 -13.67
N PHE A 218 -8.79 -0.51 -13.75
CA PHE A 218 -9.77 -0.28 -12.70
C PHE A 218 -10.64 -1.51 -12.43
N LYS A 219 -11.13 -2.19 -13.48
CA LYS A 219 -11.87 -3.46 -13.33
C LYS A 219 -11.04 -4.53 -12.60
N GLN A 220 -9.75 -4.64 -12.91
CA GLN A 220 -8.86 -5.57 -12.22
C GLN A 220 -8.67 -5.18 -10.75
N ILE A 221 -8.48 -3.89 -10.44
CA ILE A 221 -8.42 -3.40 -9.05
C ILE A 221 -9.71 -3.74 -8.29
N MET A 222 -10.88 -3.50 -8.90
CA MET A 222 -12.16 -3.84 -8.29
C MET A 222 -12.31 -5.34 -8.01
N SER A 223 -11.91 -6.19 -8.96
CA SER A 223 -11.93 -7.65 -8.76
C SER A 223 -11.02 -8.08 -7.61
N ILE A 224 -9.86 -7.44 -7.47
CA ILE A 224 -8.91 -7.69 -6.38
C ILE A 224 -9.56 -7.28 -5.05
N ILE A 225 -10.02 -6.04 -4.94
CA ILE A 225 -10.63 -5.48 -3.71
C ILE A 225 -11.88 -6.26 -3.26
N GLN A 226 -12.69 -6.75 -4.19
CA GLN A 226 -13.88 -7.53 -3.86
C GLN A 226 -13.57 -8.87 -3.23
N ASN A 227 -12.47 -9.51 -3.67
CA ASN A 227 -12.05 -10.82 -3.19
C ASN A 227 -11.36 -10.77 -1.81
N TYR A 228 -10.91 -9.59 -1.36
CA TYR A 228 -10.28 -9.44 -0.05
C TYR A 228 -11.28 -9.39 1.10
N SER A 229 -10.83 -9.73 2.31
CA SER A 229 -11.64 -9.52 3.51
C SER A 229 -12.02 -8.04 3.64
N SER A 230 -13.27 -7.78 4.05
CA SER A 230 -13.71 -6.41 4.34
C SER A 230 -13.12 -5.89 5.65
N ALA A 231 -12.61 -6.76 6.51
CA ALA A 231 -12.01 -6.38 7.80
C ALA A 231 -10.58 -6.93 7.89
N PHE A 232 -9.69 -6.16 8.51
CA PHE A 232 -8.29 -6.53 8.71
C PHE A 232 -7.75 -5.92 10.00
N ASP A 233 -6.80 -6.62 10.61
CA ASP A 233 -6.24 -6.20 11.90
C ASP A 233 -5.13 -5.17 11.68
N LEU A 234 -5.21 -4.08 12.45
CA LEU A 234 -4.13 -3.12 12.55
C LEU A 234 -3.05 -3.67 13.50
N PRO A 235 -1.77 -3.33 13.29
CA PRO A 235 -0.69 -3.81 14.16
C PRO A 235 -0.83 -3.44 15.65
N CYS A 236 -1.65 -2.45 16.00
CA CYS A 236 -1.97 -2.07 17.38
C CYS A 236 -3.05 -2.97 18.04
N GLY A 237 -3.58 -3.96 17.33
CA GLY A 237 -4.50 -4.96 17.89
C GLY A 237 -5.99 -4.63 17.76
N ILE A 238 -6.35 -3.53 17.10
CA ILE A 238 -7.75 -3.22 16.73
C ILE A 238 -8.02 -3.63 15.28
N GLN A 239 -9.28 -3.81 14.94
CA GLN A 239 -9.72 -4.17 13.59
C GLN A 239 -10.26 -2.96 12.84
N ALA A 240 -9.80 -2.76 11.60
CA ALA A 240 -10.33 -1.76 10.67
C ALA A 240 -11.17 -2.43 9.56
N SER A 241 -12.03 -1.66 8.92
CA SER A 241 -12.90 -2.14 7.84
C SER A 241 -12.68 -1.36 6.54
N LEU A 242 -12.45 -2.08 5.44
CA LEU A 242 -12.37 -1.53 4.09
C LEU A 242 -13.75 -1.44 3.44
N ILE A 243 -14.15 -0.23 3.05
CA ILE A 243 -15.35 -0.02 2.25
C ILE A 243 -15.00 -0.29 0.78
N LYS A 244 -15.51 -1.42 0.27
CA LYS A 244 -15.22 -1.91 -1.09
C LYS A 244 -15.83 -1.08 -2.23
N ARG A 245 -16.57 -0.02 -1.90
CA ARG A 245 -17.08 0.94 -2.88
C ARG A 245 -15.98 1.99 -3.13
N PRO A 246 -15.53 2.15 -4.39
CA PRO A 246 -14.55 3.17 -4.74
C PRO A 246 -15.16 4.57 -4.64
N VAL A 247 -14.31 5.57 -4.42
CA VAL A 247 -14.76 6.97 -4.42
C VAL A 247 -15.25 7.39 -5.80
N SER A 248 -16.47 7.92 -5.85
CA SER A 248 -17.04 8.57 -7.03
C SER A 248 -16.66 10.06 -7.05
N ILE A 249 -16.23 10.55 -8.21
CA ILE A 249 -16.08 11.97 -8.47
C ILE A 249 -17.40 12.48 -9.06
N VAL A 250 -17.99 13.46 -8.39
CA VAL A 250 -19.10 14.25 -8.91
C VAL A 250 -18.51 15.55 -9.45
N ILE A 251 -18.60 15.77 -10.77
CA ILE A 251 -18.22 17.04 -11.38
C ILE A 251 -19.44 17.95 -11.26
N GLY A 252 -19.39 18.89 -10.32
CA GLY A 252 -20.35 20.00 -10.27
C GLY A 252 -20.13 20.87 -11.50
N GLY A 253 -21.13 20.97 -12.38
CA GLY A 253 -21.18 22.05 -13.35
C GLY A 253 -21.61 23.31 -12.63
N GLU A 254 -20.90 24.41 -12.81
CA GLU A 254 -21.55 25.72 -12.66
C GLU A 254 -22.72 25.71 -13.64
N GLU A 255 -23.94 25.81 -13.13
CA GLU A 255 -25.08 26.20 -13.95
C GLU A 255 -24.75 27.61 -14.46
N PHE A 256 -24.21 27.69 -15.69
CA PHE A 256 -24.24 28.95 -16.42
C PHE A 256 -25.71 29.22 -16.70
N GLU A 257 -26.33 30.06 -15.88
CA GLU A 257 -27.56 30.76 -16.23
C GLU A 257 -27.31 31.47 -17.57
N ILE A 258 -27.99 30.99 -18.63
CA ILE A 258 -28.03 31.64 -19.95
C ILE A 258 -29.12 32.71 -19.92
#